data_AF-A0A970PPT3-F1
#
_entry.id   AF-A0A970PPT3-F1
#
_cell.length_a   1.000
_cell.length_b   1.000
_cell.length_c   1.000
_cell.angle_alpha   90.00
_cell.angle_beta   90.00
_cell.angle_gamma   90.00
#
_symmetry.space_group_name_H-M   'P 1'
#
loop_
_entity.id
_entity.type
_entity.pdbx_description
1 polymer ?
#
loop_
_entity_poly.entity_id
_entity_poly.type
_entity_poly.pdbx_seq_one_letter_code
_entity_poly.pdbx_strand_id
1 'polypeptide(L)'
;MDELAGRVALMLCLDQPPETALILELLRQGEALALSFTGRASLPPGTEHCLVRLAAALYNRLGQEGETNRKEGEITVRMEMMPEDIKVMLRPWRLAKAVTLCG
;
A
#
# COMPACT_ATOMS: atom_id res chain seq x y z
N MET A 1 2.51 15.35 2.83
CA MET A 1 1.50 14.27 2.82
C MET A 1 0.14 14.75 2.34
N ASP A 2 -0.25 16.00 2.60
CA ASP A 2 -1.56 16.53 2.17
C ASP A 2 -1.79 16.45 0.66
N GLU A 3 -0.76 16.72 -0.15
CA GLU A 3 -0.81 16.54 -1.61
C GLU A 3 -1.09 15.07 -2.01
N LEU A 4 -0.48 14.11 -1.30
CA LEU A 4 -0.72 12.69 -1.54
C LEU A 4 -2.14 12.29 -1.12
N ALA A 5 -2.67 12.89 -0.06
CA ALA A 5 -4.04 12.63 0.39
C ALA A 5 -5.06 13.04 -0.69
N GLY A 6 -4.84 14.20 -1.34
CA GLY A 6 -5.65 14.62 -2.49
C GLY A 6 -5.59 13.62 -3.66
N ARG A 7 -4.40 13.08 -3.95
CA ARG A 7 -4.21 12.06 -4.99
C ARG A 7 -4.90 10.74 -4.66
N VAL A 8 -4.91 10.32 -3.39
CA VAL A 8 -5.65 9.13 -2.94
C VAL A 8 -7.15 9.33 -3.10
N ALA A 9 -7.67 10.49 -2.68
CA ALA A 9 -9.09 10.81 -2.83
C ALA A 9 -9.53 10.74 -4.31
N LEU A 10 -8.73 11.30 -5.23
CA LEU A 10 -8.97 11.18 -6.67
C LEU A 10 -8.93 9.73 -7.16
N MET A 11 -7.98 8.93 -6.66
CA MET A 11 -7.81 7.53 -7.06
C MET A 11 -8.97 6.63 -6.59
N LEU A 12 -9.57 6.92 -5.44
CA LEU A 12 -10.71 6.17 -4.91
C LEU A 12 -11.98 6.38 -5.75
N CYS A 13 -12.09 7.50 -6.49
CA CYS A 13 -13.21 7.80 -7.38
C CYS A 13 -14.60 7.65 -6.70
N LEU A 14 -14.69 8.02 -5.43
CA LEU A 14 -15.93 7.98 -4.65
C LEU A 14 -16.68 9.31 -4.77
N ASP A 15 -18.02 9.26 -4.79
CA ASP A 15 -18.86 10.46 -4.78
C ASP A 15 -18.63 11.31 -3.52
N GLN A 16 -18.30 10.66 -2.41
CA GLN A 16 -17.91 11.27 -1.16
C GLN A 16 -16.56 10.67 -0.71
N PRO A 17 -15.46 11.42 -0.78
CA PRO A 17 -14.17 10.92 -0.32
C PRO A 17 -14.18 10.74 1.20
N PRO A 18 -13.42 9.75 1.73
CA PRO A 18 -13.28 9.57 3.16
C PRO A 18 -12.60 10.79 3.81
N GLU A 19 -12.76 10.90 5.13
CA GLU A 19 -12.10 11.94 5.90
C GLU A 19 -10.60 11.99 5.64
N THR A 20 -10.06 13.19 5.45
CA THR A 20 -8.63 13.40 5.20
C THR A 20 -7.76 12.74 6.28
N ALA A 21 -8.22 12.72 7.54
CA ALA A 21 -7.52 12.07 8.63
C ALA A 21 -7.35 10.55 8.40
N LEU A 22 -8.38 9.87 7.90
CA LEU A 22 -8.30 8.46 7.53
C LEU A 22 -7.33 8.24 6.36
N ILE A 23 -7.39 9.09 5.33
CA ILE A 23 -6.48 9.00 4.18
C ILE A 23 -5.02 9.16 4.62
N LEU A 24 -4.74 10.11 5.50
CA LEU A 24 -3.39 10.33 6.04
C LEU A 24 -2.91 9.13 6.86
N GLU A 25 -3.78 8.50 7.62
CA GLU A 25 -3.43 7.29 8.38
C GLU A 25 -3.13 6.10 7.44
N LEU A 26 -3.93 5.91 6.39
CA LEU A 26 -3.68 4.88 5.38
C LEU A 26 -2.36 5.11 4.62
N LEU A 27 -2.01 6.38 4.34
CA LEU A 27 -0.73 6.75 3.75
C LEU A 27 0.44 6.40 4.68
N ARG A 28 0.33 6.67 5.99
CA ARG A 28 1.36 6.30 6.99
C ARG A 28 1.54 4.79 7.08
N GLN A 29 0.44 4.03 7.07
CA GLN A 29 0.51 2.57 7.06
C GLN A 29 1.14 2.05 5.76
N GLY A 30 0.76 2.60 4.61
CA GLY A 30 1.38 2.30 3.33
C GLY A 30 2.89 2.59 3.32
N GLU A 31 3.32 3.71 3.91
CA GLU A 31 4.73 4.06 4.07
C GLU A 31 5.47 3.07 4.96
N ALA A 32 4.91 2.72 6.13
CA ALA A 32 5.51 1.71 7.01
C ALA A 32 5.68 0.34 6.31
N LEU A 33 4.68 -0.08 5.53
CA LEU A 33 4.75 -1.30 4.73
C LEU A 33 5.85 -1.23 3.66
N ALA A 34 5.94 -0.12 2.94
CA ALA A 34 6.96 0.09 1.91
C ALA A 34 8.38 0.15 2.51
N LEU A 35 8.56 0.79 3.66
CA LEU A 35 9.84 0.82 4.39
C LEU A 35 10.25 -0.57 4.87
N SER A 36 9.31 -1.33 5.44
CA SER A 36 9.54 -2.71 5.86
C SER A 36 9.93 -3.60 4.67
N PHE A 37 9.23 -3.46 3.53
CA PHE A 37 9.51 -4.22 2.32
C PHE A 37 10.87 -3.87 1.69
N THR A 38 11.21 -2.59 1.62
CA THR A 38 12.47 -2.11 1.05
C THR A 38 13.66 -2.26 2.01
N GLY A 39 13.40 -2.42 3.30
CA GLY A 39 14.41 -2.45 4.35
C GLY A 39 15.07 -1.09 4.60
N ARG A 40 14.43 0.02 4.21
CA ARG A 40 14.95 1.38 4.34
C ARG A 40 14.36 2.10 5.57
N ALA A 41 15.06 3.12 6.05
CA ALA A 41 14.57 4.03 7.09
C ALA A 41 13.74 5.20 6.53
N SER A 42 13.93 5.52 5.24
CA SER A 42 13.14 6.52 4.51
C SER A 42 12.96 6.10 3.06
N LEU A 43 11.85 6.51 2.44
CA LEU A 43 11.59 6.24 1.03
C LEU A 43 12.25 7.30 0.14
N PRO A 44 12.84 6.90 -1.00
CA PRO A 44 13.44 7.84 -1.94
C PRO A 44 12.36 8.63 -2.71
N PRO A 45 12.70 9.82 -3.24
CA PRO A 45 11.81 10.55 -4.15
C PRO A 45 11.42 9.67 -5.35
N GLY A 46 10.17 9.76 -5.80
CA GLY A 46 9.62 8.95 -6.90
C GLY A 46 8.79 7.75 -6.43
N THR A 47 8.76 7.43 -5.13
CA THR A 47 7.88 6.37 -4.59
C THR A 47 6.47 6.87 -4.22
N GLU A 48 6.15 8.14 -4.45
CA GLU A 48 4.87 8.74 -4.08
C GLU A 48 3.69 8.02 -4.74
N HIS A 49 3.87 7.59 -6.00
CA HIS A 49 2.85 6.81 -6.69
C HIS A 49 2.61 5.43 -6.05
N CYS A 50 3.66 4.80 -5.49
CA CYS A 50 3.52 3.54 -4.76
C CYS A 50 2.69 3.75 -3.49
N LEU A 51 2.96 4.83 -2.75
CA LEU A 51 2.23 5.16 -1.52
C LEU A 51 0.75 5.46 -1.78
N VAL A 52 0.44 6.22 -2.83
CA VAL A 52 -0.94 6.51 -3.21
C VAL A 52 -1.72 5.22 -3.54
N ARG A 53 -1.11 4.30 -4.30
CA ARG A 53 -1.73 3.01 -4.63
C ARG A 53 -1.86 2.10 -3.41
N LEU A 54 -0.88 2.11 -2.50
CA LEU A 54 -0.94 1.36 -1.24
C LEU A 54 -2.09 1.85 -0.36
N ALA A 55 -2.22 3.15 -0.18
CA ALA A 55 -3.31 3.73 0.61
C ALA A 55 -4.68 3.39 0.02
N ALA A 56 -4.84 3.45 -1.31
CA ALA A 56 -6.08 3.04 -1.97
C ALA A 56 -6.38 1.53 -1.78
N ALA A 57 -5.37 0.67 -1.88
CA ALA A 57 -5.53 -0.76 -1.65
C ALA A 57 -5.91 -1.08 -0.19
N LEU A 58 -5.31 -0.38 0.78
CA LEU A 58 -5.64 -0.50 2.21
C LEU A 58 -7.08 -0.03 2.48
N TYR A 59 -7.51 1.08 1.86
CA TYR A 59 -8.89 1.54 1.96
C TYR A 59 -9.89 0.50 1.46
N ASN A 60 -9.65 -0.04 0.25
CA ASN A 60 -10.53 -1.06 -0.34
C ASN A 60 -10.64 -2.30 0.54
N ARG A 61 -9.53 -2.69 1.19
CA ARG A 61 -9.52 -3.80 2.14
C ARG A 61 -10.33 -3.50 3.41
N LEU A 62 -10.21 -2.30 3.97
CA LEU A 62 -11.00 -1.88 5.13
C LEU A 62 -12.51 -1.99 4.84
N GLY A 63 -12.95 -1.65 3.62
CA GLY A 63 -14.33 -1.85 3.17
C GLY A 63 -14.73 -3.32 3.03
N GLN A 64 -13.82 -4.17 2.55
CA GLN A 64 -14.07 -5.61 2.37
C GLN A 64 -14.11 -6.42 3.67
N GLU A 65 -13.42 -5.98 4.72
CA GLU A 65 -13.48 -6.64 6.04
C GLU A 65 -14.86 -6.51 6.71
N GLY A 66 -15.67 -5.53 6.30
CA GLY A 66 -17.08 -5.39 6.70
C GLY A 66 -18.08 -6.17 5.84
N GLU A 67 -17.65 -6.68 4.69
CA GLU A 67 -18.48 -7.41 3.72
C GLU A 67 -18.16 -8.91 3.81
N THR A 68 -18.51 -9.49 4.95
CA THR A 68 -18.33 -10.91 5.23
C THR A 68 -19.10 -11.73 4.19
N ASN A 69 -18.37 -12.32 3.25
CA ASN A 69 -18.78 -13.49 2.49
C ASN A 69 -19.78 -13.24 1.34
N ARG A 70 -19.32 -12.62 0.24
CA ARG A 70 -19.89 -12.92 -1.08
C ARG A 70 -18.90 -13.79 -1.87
N LYS A 71 -18.95 -15.09 -1.59
CA LYS A 71 -18.43 -16.13 -2.50
C LYS A 71 -19.39 -16.26 -3.68
N GLU A 72 -19.13 -15.54 -4.75
CA GLU A 72 -19.54 -15.96 -6.08
C GLU A 72 -18.31 -16.45 -6.82
N GLY A 73 -18.20 -17.78 -6.95
CA GLY A 73 -17.19 -18.40 -7.79
C GLY A 73 -15.85 -18.63 -7.11
N GLU A 74 -15.24 -19.73 -7.49
CA GLU A 74 -13.99 -20.32 -7.01
C GLU A 74 -12.76 -19.47 -7.38
N ILE A 75 -12.65 -18.24 -6.87
CA ILE A 75 -11.42 -17.46 -6.95
C ILE A 75 -11.01 -17.12 -5.53
N THR A 76 -10.12 -17.93 -4.96
CA THR A 76 -9.45 -17.59 -3.71
C THR A 76 -8.49 -16.45 -4.01
N VAL A 77 -8.96 -15.20 -3.93
CA VAL A 77 -8.09 -14.03 -3.96
C VAL A 77 -7.27 -14.07 -2.68
N ARG A 78 -6.06 -14.60 -2.75
CA ARG A 78 -5.07 -14.45 -1.67
C ARG A 78 -4.75 -12.97 -1.59
N MET A 79 -5.37 -12.26 -0.64
CA MET A 79 -5.03 -10.88 -0.34
C MET A 79 -3.63 -10.87 0.28
N GLU A 80 -2.62 -10.76 -0.56
CA GLU A 80 -1.28 -10.44 -0.10
C GLU A 80 -1.30 -9.05 0.55
N MET A 81 -0.54 -8.88 1.63
CA MET A 81 -0.46 -7.63 2.39
C MET A 81 -0.04 -6.42 1.51
N MET A 82 0.62 -6.70 0.39
CA MET A 82 1.02 -5.73 -0.62
C MET A 82 0.73 -6.28 -2.03
N PRO A 83 -0.01 -5.54 -2.87
CA PRO A 83 -0.24 -5.90 -4.27
C PRO A 83 1.05 -6.13 -5.07
N GLU A 84 1.04 -7.09 -6.00
CA GLU A 84 2.24 -7.53 -6.73
C GLU A 84 2.81 -6.46 -7.68
N ASP A 85 1.95 -5.66 -8.30
CA ASP A 85 2.33 -4.49 -9.09
C ASP A 85 3.13 -3.48 -8.23
N ILE A 86 2.70 -3.26 -6.99
CA ILE A 86 3.37 -2.37 -6.04
C ILE A 86 4.72 -2.94 -5.60
N LYS A 87 4.80 -4.26 -5.35
CA LYS A 87 6.07 -4.92 -5.07
C LYS A 87 7.04 -4.74 -6.23
N VAL A 88 6.60 -4.92 -7.47
CA VAL A 88 7.46 -4.74 -8.66
C VAL A 88 8.04 -3.33 -8.72
N MET A 89 7.24 -2.29 -8.43
CA MET A 89 7.73 -0.91 -8.38
C MET A 89 8.71 -0.66 -7.22
N LEU A 90 8.53 -1.33 -6.08
CA LEU A 90 9.37 -1.16 -4.90
C LEU A 90 10.66 -2.02 -4.92
N ARG A 91 10.69 -3.10 -5.71
CA ARG A 91 11.84 -4.03 -5.81
C ARG A 91 13.18 -3.33 -6.10
N PRO A 92 13.30 -2.37 -7.04
CA PRO A 92 14.55 -1.67 -7.31
C PRO A 92 15.10 -0.90 -6.10
N TRP A 93 14.23 -0.50 -5.18
CA TRP A 93 14.58 0.26 -3.99
C TRP A 93 14.96 -0.62 -2.79
N ARG A 94 14.78 -1.95 -2.89
CA ARG A 94 15.07 -2.86 -1.79
C ARG A 94 16.57 -2.97 -1.51
N LEU A 95 16.97 -2.74 -0.27
CA LEU A 95 18.34 -2.96 0.17
C LEU A 95 18.62 -4.47 0.20
N ALA A 96 19.64 -4.91 -0.53
CA ALA A 96 20.14 -6.27 -0.41
C ALA A 96 20.76 -6.43 0.98
N LYS A 97 20.23 -7.36 1.78
CA LYS A 97 20.94 -7.82 2.97
C LYS A 97 22.04 -8.77 2.51
N ALA A 98 23.29 -8.30 2.55
CA ALA A 98 24.43 -9.20 2.44
C ALA A 98 24.48 -10.05 3.72
N VAL A 99 24.05 -11.31 3.61
CA VAL A 99 24.32 -12.29 4.68
C VAL A 99 25.74 -12.75 4.45
N THR A 100 26.68 -12.25 5.24
CA THR A 100 28.00 -12.85 5.31
C THR A 100 27.82 -14.24 5.92
N LEU A 101 27.96 -15.28 5.08
CA LEU A 101 28.09 -16.66 5.55
C LEU A 101 29.49 -16.77 6.18
N CYS A 102 29.63 -16.35 7.43
CA CYS A 102 30.81 -16.70 8.20
C CYS A 102 30.74 -18.20 8.51
N GLY A 103 31.63 -18.97 7.88
CA GLY A 103 31.95 -20.35 8.23
C GLY A 103 32.95 -20.45 9.38
#